data_AF-A0A8X6WJ06-F1
#
_entry.id   AF-A0A8X6WJ06-F1
#
_cell.length_a   1.000
_cell.length_b   1.000
_cell.length_c   1.000
_cell.angle_alpha   90.00
_cell.angle_beta   90.00
_cell.angle_gamma   90.00
#
_symmetry.space_group_name_H-M   'P 1'
#
loop_
_entity.id
_entity.type
_entity.pdbx_description
1 polymer ?
#
loop_
_entity_poly.entity_id
_entity_poly.type
_entity_poly.pdbx_seq_one_letter_code
_entity_poly.pdbx_strand_id
1 'polypeptide(L)'
;MVLSTIARIFDPLGLLGPIITWAKIFMQRLWLLELGWSDELPFKEQKEWRRFIDSLKAVNNISIDRCIVIHRKESIELHAFRDASEKAYGSSIYLKSISALGEVKVCLVTSKSRVSPLKQISIPRLELCGAVLAAKLMKKFRDQWHHIASEQNPADVLSRGLLPEELRDDSLWWHGPELLQSTYSTTVIAEPTQRDGFDCELRVSERTLETSLLNSKNFDFFNHLMDLSNNYFKIIHIVSYIYRFIENCRSKVKKRGPLTTSEVNDAETWLIKQDQSGINLSDPSGNLKSLNIFQDDKEILRVGGRLEKASIPYSQKHPAILAKNSKLSKIYFITLHKKLFHVGPQGLLNAVRVRFWALGGRNLARKTVHTCVVCFKCKPIPSSQIMGNLPYERVNMAPPFSITGLDLGGPYFVTYKHQRKGVLNKIYVCVCICFVTRAIHLEILSNLTSDAIIATLKRFMSRRGKCSKIFTDNATNFVGANSQLKVFYKTLNFPDQNLAAYFTEEGIEWNFIPPRAPHMGGLWEAGIKSVKYHLKRALERSRLTYEEFETVIIQVEGILNSRPLTPITNDFDNFEVLTPAHFLIGRSINSILEPPSN
;
A
#
# COMPACT_ATOMS: atom_id res chain seq x y z
N MET A 1 2.54 -10.25 34.61
CA MET A 1 3.97 -10.61 34.75
C MET A 1 4.82 -10.28 33.50
N VAL A 2 4.33 -10.52 32.27
CA VAL A 2 5.11 -10.28 31.03
C VAL A 2 5.50 -8.80 30.84
N LEU A 3 4.52 -7.88 30.83
CA LEU A 3 4.79 -6.45 30.64
C LEU A 3 5.78 -5.90 31.68
N SER A 4 5.57 -6.24 32.95
CA SER A 4 6.41 -5.76 34.05
C SER A 4 7.86 -6.22 33.89
N THR A 5 8.10 -7.43 33.40
CA THR A 5 9.48 -7.90 33.14
C THR A 5 10.10 -7.17 31.95
N ILE A 6 9.34 -6.97 30.86
CA ILE A 6 9.84 -6.22 29.69
C ILE A 6 10.22 -4.80 30.08
N ALA A 7 9.40 -4.14 30.91
CA ALA A 7 9.66 -2.79 31.40
C ALA A 7 10.87 -2.70 32.35
N ARG A 8 11.30 -3.81 32.97
CA ARG A 8 12.50 -3.86 33.82
C ARG A 8 13.80 -3.89 33.01
N ILE A 9 13.76 -4.21 31.72
CA ILE A 9 14.94 -4.20 30.86
C ILE A 9 15.20 -2.75 30.42
N PHE A 10 16.07 -2.07 31.15
CA PHE A 10 16.46 -0.69 30.88
C PHE A 10 17.69 -0.64 29.97
N ASP A 11 17.47 -0.26 28.71
CA ASP A 11 18.51 -0.16 27.69
C ASP A 11 18.36 1.15 26.91
N PRO A 12 18.91 2.26 27.43
CA PRO A 12 18.75 3.58 26.83
C PRO A 12 19.53 3.73 25.51
N LEU A 13 20.56 2.90 25.30
CA LEU A 13 21.40 2.92 24.10
C LEU A 13 20.96 1.91 23.04
N GLY A 14 20.11 0.94 23.38
CA GLY A 14 19.65 -0.09 22.45
C GLY A 14 20.67 -1.21 22.22
N LEU A 15 21.61 -1.44 23.12
CA LEU A 15 22.65 -2.46 22.97
C LEU A 15 22.09 -3.89 23.16
N LEU A 16 21.03 -4.02 23.96
CA LEU A 16 20.22 -5.22 24.14
C LEU A 16 18.99 -5.22 23.20
N GLY A 17 19.03 -4.39 22.15
CA GLY A 17 17.93 -4.18 21.20
C GLY A 17 17.28 -5.47 20.69
N PRO A 18 18.02 -6.52 20.29
CA PRO A 18 17.44 -7.78 19.82
C PRO A 18 16.62 -8.51 20.88
N ILE A 19 17.08 -8.56 22.14
CA ILE A 19 16.35 -9.18 23.28
C ILE A 19 15.04 -8.43 23.53
N ILE A 20 15.10 -7.09 23.55
CA ILE A 20 13.92 -6.25 23.77
C ILE A 20 12.94 -6.37 22.60
N THR A 21 13.44 -6.51 21.37
CA THR A 21 12.61 -6.67 20.17
C THR A 21 11.88 -8.01 20.21
N TRP A 22 12.57 -9.09 20.58
CA TRP A 22 11.95 -10.39 20.81
C TRP A 22 10.81 -10.28 21.82
N ALA A 23 11.06 -9.64 22.97
CA ALA A 23 10.07 -9.50 24.03
C ALA A 23 8.87 -8.64 23.62
N LYS A 24 9.09 -7.57 22.84
CA LYS A 24 8.01 -6.74 22.29
C LYS A 24 7.19 -7.45 21.20
N ILE A 25 7.83 -8.28 20.37
CA ILE A 25 7.13 -9.14 19.40
C ILE A 25 6.28 -10.17 20.14
N PHE A 26 6.83 -10.79 21.19
CA PHE A 26 6.08 -11.72 22.05
C PHE A 26 4.88 -11.01 22.70
N MET A 27 5.06 -9.79 23.21
CA MET A 27 3.96 -8.99 23.75
C MET A 27 2.87 -8.69 22.72
N GLN A 28 3.24 -8.32 21.49
CA GLN A 28 2.27 -8.12 20.41
C GLN A 28 1.53 -9.42 20.07
N ARG A 29 2.20 -10.58 20.14
CA ARG A 29 1.58 -11.90 19.97
C ARG A 29 0.54 -12.18 21.06
N LEU A 30 0.80 -11.82 22.31
CA LEU A 30 -0.18 -11.95 23.40
C LEU A 30 -1.42 -11.06 23.18
N TRP A 31 -1.23 -9.85 22.64
CA TRP A 31 -2.36 -8.99 22.27
C TRP A 31 -3.21 -9.59 21.14
N LEU A 32 -2.57 -10.26 20.18
CA LEU A 32 -3.27 -10.99 19.12
C LEU A 32 -4.03 -12.22 19.65
N LEU A 33 -3.62 -12.77 20.78
CA LEU A 33 -4.34 -13.84 21.50
C LEU A 33 -5.46 -13.30 22.40
N GLU A 34 -5.70 -11.97 22.40
CA GLU A 34 -6.73 -11.29 23.19
C GLU A 34 -6.66 -11.56 24.72
N LEU A 35 -5.46 -11.87 25.25
CA LEU A 35 -5.26 -12.14 26.68
C LEU A 35 -5.34 -10.86 27.51
N GLY A 36 -6.11 -10.91 28.60
CA GLY A 36 -6.18 -9.88 29.63
C GLY A 36 -4.95 -9.84 30.54
N TRP A 37 -4.87 -8.81 31.39
CA TRP A 37 -3.70 -8.56 32.26
C TRP A 37 -3.47 -9.64 33.33
N SER A 38 -4.52 -10.35 33.70
CA SER A 38 -4.53 -11.37 34.75
C SER A 38 -4.68 -12.80 34.21
N ASP A 39 -4.79 -12.95 32.89
CA ASP A 39 -5.03 -14.25 32.27
C ASP A 39 -3.76 -15.10 32.29
N GLU A 40 -3.92 -16.40 32.51
CA GLU A 40 -2.80 -17.33 32.40
C GLU A 40 -2.36 -17.47 30.94
N LEU A 41 -1.04 -17.54 30.72
CA LEU A 41 -0.49 -17.76 29.38
C LEU A 41 -0.84 -19.18 28.92
N PRO A 42 -1.29 -19.37 27.66
CA PRO A 42 -1.47 -20.70 27.11
C PRO A 42 -0.15 -21.49 27.14
N PHE A 43 -0.23 -22.81 27.24
CA PHE A 43 0.93 -23.67 27.54
C PHE A 43 2.14 -23.41 26.63
N LYS A 44 1.90 -23.17 25.33
CA LYS A 44 2.96 -22.89 24.35
C LYS A 44 3.68 -21.58 24.65
N GLU A 45 2.93 -20.49 24.80
CA GLU A 45 3.43 -19.15 25.11
C GLU A 45 4.06 -19.11 26.50
N GLN A 46 3.51 -19.84 27.46
CA GLN A 46 4.06 -19.96 28.81
C GLN A 46 5.43 -20.66 28.78
N LYS A 47 5.57 -21.74 28.01
CA LYS A 47 6.85 -22.44 27.81
C LYS A 47 7.89 -21.55 27.12
N GLU A 48 7.49 -20.85 26.07
CA GLU A 48 8.35 -19.91 25.32
C GLU A 48 8.77 -18.72 26.20
N TRP A 49 7.86 -18.18 27.00
CA TRP A 49 8.13 -17.11 27.96
C TRP A 49 9.05 -17.55 29.09
N ARG A 50 8.83 -18.73 29.69
CA ARG A 50 9.73 -19.27 30.72
C ARG A 50 11.14 -19.45 30.19
N ARG A 51 11.28 -20.00 28.98
CA ARG A 51 12.58 -20.11 28.30
C ARG A 51 13.25 -18.74 28.14
N PHE A 52 12.50 -17.73 27.72
CA PHE A 52 13.02 -16.36 27.64
C PHE A 52 13.48 -15.83 29.01
N ILE A 53 12.68 -16.00 30.05
CA ILE A 53 13.05 -15.58 31.42
C ILE A 53 14.32 -16.28 31.91
N ASP A 54 14.42 -17.59 31.71
CA ASP A 54 15.60 -18.36 32.12
C ASP A 54 16.85 -17.88 31.38
N SER A 55 16.70 -17.59 30.09
CA SER A 55 17.80 -17.07 29.27
C SER A 55 18.25 -15.66 29.66
N LEU A 56 17.40 -14.83 30.29
CA LEU A 56 17.79 -13.47 30.72
C LEU A 56 18.96 -13.47 31.71
N LYS A 57 19.22 -14.59 32.40
CA LYS A 57 20.41 -14.74 33.26
C LYS A 57 21.71 -14.56 32.48
N ALA A 58 21.72 -14.92 31.19
CA ALA A 58 22.89 -14.76 30.31
C ALA A 58 23.23 -13.29 30.04
N VAL A 59 22.28 -12.36 30.22
CA VAL A 59 22.54 -10.90 30.06
C VAL A 59 23.59 -10.41 31.05
N ASN A 60 23.66 -10.99 32.26
CA ASN A 60 24.67 -10.62 33.26
C ASN A 60 26.10 -10.92 32.81
N ASN A 61 26.26 -11.79 31.80
CA ASN A 61 27.55 -12.15 31.24
C ASN A 61 27.90 -11.33 29.99
N ILE A 62 27.04 -10.38 29.59
CA ILE A 62 27.32 -9.44 28.51
C ILE A 62 28.10 -8.27 29.12
N SER A 63 29.40 -8.19 28.81
CA SER A 63 30.24 -7.04 29.15
C SER A 63 30.33 -6.09 27.97
N ILE A 64 30.17 -4.80 28.23
CA ILE A 64 30.21 -3.76 27.21
C ILE A 64 31.37 -2.82 27.51
N ASP A 65 32.32 -2.75 26.58
CA ASP A 65 33.44 -1.83 26.65
C ASP A 65 32.95 -0.38 26.68
N ARG A 66 33.29 0.35 27.76
CA ARG A 66 33.01 1.78 27.84
C ARG A 66 33.84 2.60 26.85
N CYS A 67 35.04 2.13 26.53
CA CYS A 67 35.92 2.77 25.55
C CYS A 67 35.65 2.20 24.15
N ILE A 68 34.85 2.93 23.38
CA ILE A 68 34.43 2.53 22.03
C ILE A 68 35.40 2.96 20.92
N VAL A 69 36.58 3.47 21.27
CA VAL A 69 37.57 4.02 20.33
C VAL A 69 38.98 3.56 20.71
N ILE A 70 39.84 3.28 19.73
CA ILE A 70 41.27 3.03 19.95
C ILE A 70 42.00 4.28 20.48
N HIS A 71 43.00 4.06 21.33
CA HIS A 71 43.91 5.08 21.85
C HIS A 71 44.87 5.56 20.74
N ARG A 72 45.02 6.89 20.54
CA ARG A 72 45.73 7.49 19.38
C ARG A 72 45.09 7.16 18.00
N LYS A 73 43.76 7.26 17.92
CA LYS A 73 42.99 7.20 16.66
C LYS A 73 43.39 8.31 15.67
N GLU A 74 43.53 7.92 14.40
CA GLU A 74 43.74 8.83 13.28
C GLU A 74 42.41 9.19 12.60
N SER A 75 41.50 8.22 12.47
CA SER A 75 40.17 8.42 11.88
C SER A 75 39.05 7.74 12.66
N ILE A 76 37.84 8.28 12.49
CA ILE A 76 36.60 7.73 13.03
C ILE A 76 35.56 7.74 11.93
N GLU A 77 34.86 6.62 11.76
CA GLU A 77 33.75 6.48 10.84
C GLU A 77 32.51 5.99 11.60
N LEU A 78 31.33 6.48 11.20
CA LEU A 78 30.05 6.00 11.69
C LEU A 78 29.32 5.27 10.58
N HIS A 79 28.92 4.04 10.86
CA HIS A 79 28.25 3.14 9.91
C HIS A 79 26.85 2.83 10.44
N ALA A 80 25.83 3.13 9.65
CA ALA A 80 24.43 2.87 10.01
C ALA A 80 23.86 1.75 9.16
N PHE A 81 23.34 0.73 9.84
CA PHE A 81 22.66 -0.41 9.23
C PHE A 81 21.17 -0.34 9.53
N ARG A 82 20.34 -0.78 8.57
CA ARG A 82 18.88 -0.81 8.74
C ARG A 82 18.29 -2.06 8.12
N ASP A 83 17.27 -2.60 8.78
CA ASP A 83 16.52 -3.72 8.22
C ASP A 83 15.07 -3.75 8.70
N ALA A 84 14.26 -4.56 8.02
CA ALA A 84 12.88 -4.80 8.35
C ALA A 84 12.45 -6.24 8.05
N SER A 85 11.74 -6.82 9.00
CA SER A 85 10.99 -8.07 8.86
C SER A 85 9.49 -7.80 8.93
N GLU A 86 8.68 -8.82 8.69
CA GLU A 86 7.22 -8.73 8.90
C GLU A 86 6.84 -8.39 10.35
N LYS A 87 7.73 -8.70 11.31
CA LYS A 87 7.47 -8.58 12.75
C LYS A 87 8.01 -7.29 13.36
N ALA A 88 9.14 -6.77 12.89
CA ALA A 88 9.74 -5.53 13.39
C ALA A 88 10.69 -4.91 12.37
N TYR A 89 11.05 -3.65 12.58
CA TYR A 89 12.08 -2.96 11.81
C TYR A 89 13.02 -2.20 12.74
N GLY A 90 14.28 -2.05 12.36
CA GLY A 90 15.30 -1.51 13.24
C GLY A 90 16.50 -0.92 12.52
N SER A 91 17.33 -0.23 13.29
CA SER A 91 18.60 0.33 12.83
C SER A 91 19.65 0.24 13.93
N SER A 92 20.88 -0.07 13.55
CA SER A 92 22.05 -0.14 14.42
C SER A 92 23.17 0.76 13.88
N ILE A 93 23.91 1.39 14.77
CA ILE A 93 25.02 2.30 14.43
C ILE A 93 26.30 1.77 15.06
N TYR A 94 27.32 1.61 14.22
CA TYR A 94 28.66 1.22 14.61
C TYR A 94 29.62 2.39 14.45
N LEU A 95 30.57 2.48 15.36
CA LEU A 95 31.71 3.37 15.26
C LEU A 95 32.93 2.52 14.95
N LYS A 96 33.58 2.84 13.84
CA LYS A 96 34.87 2.29 13.45
C LYS A 96 35.94 3.32 13.77
N SER A 97 36.95 2.93 14.54
CA SER A 97 38.13 3.74 14.82
C SER A 97 39.36 3.06 14.26
N ILE A 98 40.26 3.85 13.66
CA ILE A 98 41.47 3.37 13.01
C ILE A 98 42.68 4.06 13.64
N SER A 99 43.71 3.30 14.04
CA SER A 99 44.98 3.84 14.54
C SER A 99 45.95 4.13 13.39
N ALA A 100 46.97 4.96 13.65
CA ALA A 100 48.03 5.26 12.67
C ALA A 100 48.88 4.03 12.28
N LEU A 101 48.79 2.94 13.05
CA LEU A 101 49.44 1.66 12.74
C LEU A 101 48.51 0.71 11.97
N GLY A 102 47.31 1.16 11.63
CA GLY A 102 46.32 0.38 10.90
C GLY A 102 45.48 -0.58 11.73
N GLU A 103 45.51 -0.47 13.07
CA GLU A 103 44.64 -1.24 13.95
C GLU A 103 43.21 -0.69 13.86
N VAL A 104 42.23 -1.59 13.77
CA VAL A 104 40.81 -1.24 13.62
C VAL A 104 40.04 -1.76 14.83
N LYS A 105 39.19 -0.90 15.41
CA LYS A 105 38.20 -1.29 16.43
C LYS A 105 36.83 -0.81 15.97
N VAL A 106 35.90 -1.75 15.91
CA VAL A 106 34.49 -1.50 15.59
C VAL A 106 33.66 -1.79 16.83
N CYS A 107 32.80 -0.86 17.21
CA CYS A 107 31.91 -1.03 18.35
C CYS A 107 30.49 -0.57 18.01
N LEU A 108 29.50 -1.35 18.43
CA LEU A 108 28.10 -0.92 18.42
C LEU A 108 27.93 0.26 19.38
N VAL A 109 27.44 1.39 18.87
CA VAL A 109 27.23 2.62 19.64
C VAL A 109 25.79 2.69 20.16
N THR A 110 24.84 2.45 19.27
CA THR A 110 23.42 2.51 19.60
C THR A 110 22.59 1.74 18.59
N SER A 111 21.42 1.27 19.02
CA SER A 111 20.42 0.73 18.11
C SER A 111 19.02 1.18 18.50
N LYS A 112 18.08 1.07 17.56
CA LYS A 112 16.66 1.32 17.84
C LYS A 112 15.80 0.43 16.96
N SER A 113 14.76 -0.14 17.55
CA SER A 113 13.80 -0.97 16.86
C SER A 113 12.35 -0.58 17.18
N ARG A 114 11.43 -0.96 16.30
CA ARG A 114 9.99 -0.85 16.47
C ARG A 114 9.30 -2.10 15.95
N VAL A 115 8.29 -2.57 16.68
CA VAL A 115 7.44 -3.67 16.22
C VAL A 115 6.56 -3.20 15.06
N SER A 116 6.40 -4.06 14.05
CA SER A 116 5.58 -3.80 12.87
C SER A 116 4.11 -3.58 13.28
N PRO A 117 3.38 -2.63 12.66
CA PRO A 117 1.95 -2.44 12.94
C PRO A 117 1.12 -3.71 12.65
N LEU A 118 0.06 -3.93 13.44
CA LEU A 118 -0.86 -5.06 13.25
C LEU A 118 -1.58 -5.02 11.88
N LYS A 119 -1.76 -3.83 11.31
CA LYS A 119 -2.24 -3.68 9.93
C LYS A 119 -1.10 -4.02 8.98
N GLN A 120 -1.28 -5.03 8.15
CA GLN A 120 -0.26 -5.53 7.23
C GLN A 120 0.26 -4.41 6.31
N ILE A 121 1.56 -4.14 6.41
CA ILE A 121 2.30 -3.17 5.60
C ILE A 121 3.36 -3.96 4.83
N SER A 122 3.57 -3.62 3.56
CA SER A 122 4.58 -4.29 2.72
C SER A 122 6.00 -4.12 3.26
N ILE A 123 6.84 -5.15 3.17
CA ILE A 123 8.26 -5.14 3.59
C ILE A 123 9.02 -3.90 3.07
N PRO A 124 8.93 -3.48 1.79
CA PRO A 124 9.60 -2.26 1.30
C PRO A 124 9.23 -0.97 2.04
N ARG A 125 8.04 -0.91 2.64
CA ARG A 125 7.58 0.25 3.41
C ARG A 125 8.08 0.21 4.85
N LEU A 126 8.20 -0.98 5.44
CA LEU A 126 8.85 -1.16 6.75
C LEU A 126 10.35 -0.89 6.66
N GLU A 127 10.98 -1.32 5.56
CA GLU A 127 12.34 -1.01 5.17
C GLU A 127 12.60 0.51 5.07
N LEU A 128 11.67 1.25 4.43
CA LEU A 128 11.72 2.72 4.40
C LEU A 128 11.55 3.32 5.82
N CYS A 129 10.70 2.73 6.66
CA CYS A 129 10.58 3.14 8.06
C CYS A 129 11.88 2.88 8.86
N GLY A 130 12.59 1.79 8.58
CA GLY A 130 13.94 1.52 9.08
C GLY A 130 14.94 2.58 8.62
N ALA A 131 14.93 2.96 7.33
CA ALA A 131 15.81 4.01 6.82
C ALA A 131 15.56 5.37 7.49
N VAL A 132 14.28 5.72 7.73
CA VAL A 132 13.92 6.93 8.49
C VAL A 132 14.40 6.86 9.94
N LEU A 133 14.40 5.67 10.55
CA LEU A 133 14.88 5.47 11.91
C LEU A 133 16.40 5.65 11.99
N ALA A 134 17.15 5.04 11.07
CA ALA A 134 18.59 5.23 10.91
C ALA A 134 18.95 6.72 10.69
N ALA A 135 18.27 7.41 9.77
CA ALA A 135 18.49 8.84 9.52
C ALA A 135 18.21 9.73 10.75
N LYS A 136 17.22 9.35 11.58
CA LYS A 136 16.92 10.06 12.84
C LYS A 136 17.97 9.81 13.92
N LEU A 137 18.55 8.62 13.97
CA LEU A 137 19.65 8.31 14.89
C LEU A 137 20.95 9.00 14.44
N MET A 138 21.17 9.11 13.12
CA MET A 138 22.34 9.72 12.50
C MET A 138 22.24 11.24 12.29
N LYS A 139 21.25 11.93 12.89
CA LYS A 139 20.81 13.32 12.55
C LYS A 139 21.87 14.44 12.68
N LYS A 140 23.13 14.11 12.97
CA LYS A 140 24.29 15.03 12.96
C LYS A 140 25.36 14.72 11.91
N PHE A 141 25.19 13.67 11.11
CA PHE A 141 26.15 13.26 10.08
C PHE A 141 25.44 13.26 8.72
N ARG A 142 26.02 13.95 7.74
CA ARG A 142 25.74 13.62 6.33
C ARG A 142 26.43 12.28 6.08
N ASP A 143 25.90 11.42 5.22
CA ASP A 143 26.68 10.67 4.22
C ASP A 143 25.87 9.54 3.55
N GLN A 144 26.57 8.92 2.60
CA GLN A 144 26.17 8.03 1.52
C GLN A 144 25.68 6.67 2.02
N TRP A 145 24.77 6.05 1.27
CA TRP A 145 24.19 4.73 1.57
C TRP A 145 24.78 3.68 0.64
N HIS A 146 25.11 2.51 1.18
CA HIS A 146 25.59 1.36 0.42
C HIS A 146 24.69 0.15 0.69
N HIS A 147 24.52 -0.70 -0.33
CA HIS A 147 23.86 -1.99 -0.16
C HIS A 147 24.81 -2.97 0.53
N ILE A 148 24.30 -3.74 1.47
CA ILE A 148 25.02 -4.84 2.13
C ILE A 148 24.17 -6.10 2.03
N ALA A 149 24.82 -7.25 1.84
CA ALA A 149 24.15 -8.55 1.87
C ALA A 149 23.45 -8.76 3.22
N SER A 150 22.30 -9.43 3.21
CA SER A 150 21.47 -9.62 4.41
C SER A 150 22.21 -10.37 5.52
N GLU A 151 23.05 -11.34 5.17
CA GLU A 151 23.83 -12.14 6.13
C GLU A 151 24.90 -11.30 6.86
N GLN A 152 25.28 -10.17 6.27
CA GLN A 152 26.25 -9.23 6.84
C GLN A 152 25.57 -7.99 7.46
N ASN A 153 24.24 -7.95 7.51
CA ASN A 153 23.47 -6.82 8.03
C ASN A 153 23.12 -7.04 9.52
N PRO A 154 23.82 -6.39 10.48
CA PRO A 154 23.51 -6.54 11.90
C PRO A 154 22.11 -6.02 12.26
N ALA A 155 21.49 -5.19 11.43
CA ALA A 155 20.11 -4.74 11.67
C ALA A 155 19.07 -5.85 11.38
N ASP A 156 19.41 -6.92 10.66
CA ASP A 156 18.53 -8.09 10.48
C ASP A 156 18.30 -8.78 11.83
N VAL A 157 19.38 -9.02 12.58
CA VAL A 157 19.37 -9.56 13.95
C VAL A 157 18.42 -8.75 14.85
N LEU A 158 18.51 -7.42 14.76
CA LEU A 158 17.64 -6.50 15.49
C LEU A 158 16.18 -6.58 15.06
N SER A 159 15.90 -6.74 13.76
CA SER A 159 14.55 -6.77 13.20
C SER A 159 13.82 -8.10 13.46
N ARG A 160 14.56 -9.17 13.76
CA ARG A 160 14.02 -10.50 14.08
C ARG A 160 13.96 -10.77 15.58
N GLY A 161 14.89 -10.20 16.34
CA GLY A 161 15.07 -10.43 17.77
C GLY A 161 15.76 -11.76 18.05
N LEU A 162 16.51 -11.82 19.16
CA LEU A 162 17.25 -13.00 19.61
C LEU A 162 17.02 -13.27 21.08
N LEU A 163 17.23 -14.52 21.50
CA LEU A 163 17.37 -14.86 22.91
C LEU A 163 18.71 -14.31 23.45
N PRO A 164 18.79 -13.97 24.75
CA PRO A 164 20.00 -13.49 25.40
C PRO A 164 21.26 -14.34 25.20
N GLU A 165 21.12 -15.66 25.20
CA GLU A 165 22.25 -16.59 24.99
C GLU A 165 22.79 -16.49 23.56
N GLU A 166 21.88 -16.41 22.59
CA GLU A 166 22.20 -16.22 21.18
C GLU A 166 22.84 -14.85 20.95
N LEU A 167 22.29 -13.79 21.57
CA LEU A 167 22.86 -12.45 21.44
C LEU A 167 24.25 -12.35 22.07
N ARG A 168 24.50 -13.03 23.20
CA ARG A 168 25.81 -13.02 23.87
C ARG A 168 26.90 -13.53 22.93
N ASP A 169 26.61 -14.57 22.17
CA ASP A 169 27.58 -15.26 21.30
C ASP A 169 27.54 -14.72 19.85
N ASP A 170 26.71 -13.70 19.56
CA ASP A 170 26.54 -13.12 18.22
C ASP A 170 27.66 -12.11 17.90
N SER A 171 28.67 -12.59 17.17
CA SER A 171 29.81 -11.76 16.77
C SER A 171 29.42 -10.62 15.82
N LEU A 172 28.44 -10.83 14.92
CA LEU A 172 27.98 -9.83 13.95
C LEU A 172 27.37 -8.62 14.66
N TRP A 173 26.58 -8.84 15.71
CA TRP A 173 25.95 -7.79 16.49
C TRP A 173 26.97 -6.98 17.29
N TRP A 174 27.94 -7.63 17.93
CA TRP A 174 28.90 -6.92 18.80
C TRP A 174 30.05 -6.27 18.04
N HIS A 175 30.57 -6.94 17.01
CA HIS A 175 31.77 -6.51 16.28
C HIS A 175 31.46 -5.93 14.89
N GLY A 176 30.21 -6.00 14.43
CA GLY A 176 29.83 -5.60 13.08
C GLY A 176 30.36 -6.58 12.01
N PRO A 177 30.00 -6.38 10.73
CA PRO A 177 30.45 -7.24 9.65
C PRO A 177 31.95 -7.10 9.38
N GLU A 178 32.57 -8.15 8.81
CA GLU A 178 34.01 -8.20 8.48
C GLU A 178 34.48 -7.00 7.65
N LEU A 179 33.60 -6.44 6.81
CA LEU A 179 33.85 -5.23 6.03
C LEU A 179 34.30 -4.04 6.91
N LEU A 180 33.80 -3.95 8.15
CA LEU A 180 34.18 -2.89 9.08
C LEU A 180 35.53 -3.15 9.75
N GLN A 181 36.03 -4.38 9.75
CA GLN A 181 37.27 -4.78 10.41
C GLN A 181 38.53 -4.57 9.54
N SER A 182 38.38 -4.37 8.21
CA SER A 182 39.52 -4.15 7.32
C SER A 182 40.04 -2.70 7.35
N THR A 183 41.36 -2.52 7.41
CA THR A 183 42.04 -1.22 7.31
C THR A 183 42.04 -0.65 5.89
N TYR A 184 41.97 -1.53 4.89
CA TYR A 184 41.75 -1.14 3.52
C TYR A 184 40.33 -0.58 3.41
N SER A 185 40.21 0.60 2.79
CA SER A 185 38.93 1.15 2.35
C SER A 185 38.43 0.25 1.22
N THR A 186 37.83 -0.88 1.60
CA THR A 186 37.45 -1.95 0.68
C THR A 186 36.25 -1.47 -0.14
N THR A 187 36.57 -0.87 -1.28
CA THR A 187 35.65 -0.54 -2.38
C THR A 187 35.29 -1.79 -3.19
N VAL A 188 35.22 -2.95 -2.54
CA VAL A 188 34.98 -4.23 -3.22
C VAL A 188 34.06 -5.10 -2.36
N ILE A 189 32.75 -5.04 -2.63
CA ILE A 189 31.89 -6.23 -2.56
C ILE A 189 31.09 -6.28 -3.86
N ALA A 190 31.08 -7.50 -4.42
CA ALA A 190 30.71 -7.91 -5.76
C ALA A 190 29.42 -7.28 -6.33
N GLU A 191 29.49 -6.97 -7.64
CA GLU A 191 28.31 -6.75 -8.46
C GLU A 191 27.35 -7.94 -8.36
N PRO A 192 26.03 -7.71 -8.28
CA PRO A 192 25.03 -8.76 -8.45
C PRO A 192 25.23 -9.37 -9.84
N THR A 193 25.62 -10.64 -9.90
CA THR A 193 25.52 -11.40 -11.14
C THR A 193 24.03 -11.54 -11.44
N GLN A 194 23.61 -10.81 -12.48
CA GLN A 194 22.27 -10.67 -13.04
C GLN A 194 21.34 -9.57 -12.45
N ARG A 195 21.33 -8.46 -13.22
CA ARG A 195 20.21 -7.55 -13.56
C ARG A 195 19.70 -6.60 -12.46
N ASP A 196 20.09 -5.33 -12.55
CA ASP A 196 19.23 -4.23 -13.06
C ASP A 196 19.94 -2.85 -12.96
N GLY A 197 20.63 -2.45 -14.04
CA GLY A 197 20.34 -1.24 -14.80
C GLY A 197 20.38 0.18 -14.20
N PHE A 198 20.87 0.47 -12.99
CA PHE A 198 21.09 1.86 -12.55
C PHE A 198 22.26 1.98 -11.56
N ASP A 199 23.42 2.42 -12.05
CA ASP A 199 24.29 3.43 -11.42
C ASP A 199 25.75 3.29 -11.93
N CYS A 200 26.04 3.98 -13.02
CA CYS A 200 27.42 4.38 -13.34
C CYS A 200 27.45 5.88 -13.57
N GLU A 201 28.20 6.59 -12.72
CA GLU A 201 29.09 7.70 -13.07
C GLU A 201 29.51 8.47 -11.80
N LEU A 202 30.75 8.22 -11.34
CA LEU A 202 31.79 9.24 -11.10
C LEU A 202 32.93 8.66 -10.25
N ARG A 203 34.13 8.59 -10.83
CA ARG A 203 35.37 9.04 -10.19
C ARG A 203 36.47 9.20 -11.24
N VAL A 204 37.00 10.41 -11.33
CA VAL A 204 38.32 10.71 -11.90
C VAL A 204 39.30 10.75 -10.73
N SER A 205 40.39 9.99 -10.82
CA SER A 205 41.66 10.34 -10.18
C SER A 205 42.80 9.71 -10.96
N GLU A 206 43.82 10.53 -11.22
CA GLU A 206 44.96 10.33 -12.11
C GLU A 206 45.70 9.01 -11.88
N ARG A 207 45.85 8.22 -12.95
CA ARG A 207 46.93 7.24 -13.09
C ARG A 207 47.59 7.47 -14.43
N THR A 208 48.91 7.66 -14.40
CA THR A 208 49.77 7.63 -15.57
C THR A 208 49.61 6.24 -16.20
N LEU A 209 48.86 6.16 -17.29
CA LEU A 209 48.64 4.94 -18.06
C LEU A 209 49.48 5.01 -19.32
N GLU A 210 50.37 4.04 -19.50
CA GLU A 210 50.90 3.72 -20.80
C GLU A 210 49.73 3.39 -21.73
N THR A 211 49.55 4.22 -22.76
CA THR A 211 48.41 4.18 -23.66
C THR A 211 48.73 3.28 -24.84
N SER A 212 48.14 2.09 -24.87
CA SER A 212 48.04 1.27 -26.07
C SER A 212 46.68 1.53 -26.74
N LEU A 213 46.72 2.01 -27.98
CA LEU A 213 45.56 2.49 -28.72
C LEU A 213 44.91 1.31 -29.47
N LEU A 214 43.96 0.63 -28.82
CA LEU A 214 43.14 -0.41 -29.47
C LEU A 214 41.99 0.25 -30.24
N ASN A 215 42.18 0.38 -31.56
CA ASN A 215 41.16 0.93 -32.45
C ASN A 215 40.07 -0.12 -32.73
N SER A 216 39.16 -0.33 -31.78
CA SER A 216 37.98 -1.18 -31.98
C SER A 216 36.99 -0.44 -32.88
N LYS A 217 36.84 -0.92 -34.12
CA LYS A 217 35.91 -0.38 -35.12
C LYS A 217 34.41 -0.47 -34.73
N ASN A 218 34.07 -1.00 -33.54
CA ASN A 218 32.70 -1.33 -33.12
C ASN A 218 32.30 -0.79 -31.73
N PHE A 219 32.88 0.31 -31.24
CA PHE A 219 32.42 0.90 -29.97
C PHE A 219 31.29 1.92 -30.21
N ASP A 220 30.05 1.53 -29.89
CA ASP A 220 28.87 2.40 -29.97
C ASP A 220 28.75 3.31 -28.73
N PHE A 221 29.62 4.30 -28.68
CA PHE A 221 29.70 5.27 -27.58
C PHE A 221 28.37 5.98 -27.34
N PHE A 222 27.64 6.31 -28.41
CA PHE A 222 26.36 7.02 -28.30
C PHE A 222 25.31 6.19 -27.57
N ASN A 223 25.14 4.92 -27.95
CA ASN A 223 24.15 4.07 -27.28
C ASN A 223 24.50 3.80 -25.82
N HIS A 224 25.79 3.65 -25.49
CA HIS A 224 26.24 3.50 -24.10
C HIS A 224 25.97 4.77 -23.29
N LEU A 225 26.30 5.95 -23.85
CA LEU A 225 26.03 7.24 -23.22
C LEU A 225 24.54 7.42 -22.90
N MET A 226 23.64 7.02 -23.80
CA MET A 226 22.20 7.10 -23.57
C MET A 226 21.71 6.19 -22.43
N ASP A 227 22.43 5.12 -22.12
CA ASP A 227 22.06 4.18 -21.05
C ASP A 227 22.47 4.68 -19.65
N LEU A 228 23.33 5.69 -19.56
CA LEU A 228 23.81 6.26 -18.28
C LEU A 228 22.74 7.07 -17.52
N SER A 229 21.75 7.64 -18.23
CA SER A 229 20.71 8.42 -17.58
C SER A 229 19.43 8.62 -18.38
N ASN A 230 18.30 8.56 -17.67
CA ASN A 230 17.00 8.99 -18.17
C ASN A 230 16.73 10.50 -18.03
N ASN A 231 17.78 11.31 -17.83
CA ASN A 231 17.70 12.76 -17.74
C ASN A 231 18.53 13.42 -18.85
N TYR A 232 17.85 14.05 -19.80
CA TYR A 232 18.43 14.72 -20.95
C TYR A 232 19.49 15.77 -20.57
N PHE A 233 19.24 16.56 -19.51
CA PHE A 233 20.19 17.59 -19.08
C PHE A 233 21.44 16.98 -18.43
N LYS A 234 21.31 15.84 -17.74
CA LYS A 234 22.48 15.11 -17.21
C LYS A 234 23.35 14.62 -18.36
N ILE A 235 22.75 14.02 -19.39
CA ILE A 235 23.46 13.57 -20.60
C ILE A 235 24.21 14.72 -21.29
N ILE A 236 23.56 15.89 -21.47
CA ILE A 236 24.26 17.05 -22.03
C ILE A 236 25.45 17.47 -21.17
N HIS A 237 25.30 17.50 -19.85
CA HIS A 237 26.41 17.88 -18.96
C HIS A 237 27.57 16.90 -19.05
N ILE A 238 27.30 15.60 -19.12
CA ILE A 238 28.34 14.56 -19.29
C ILE A 238 29.14 14.85 -20.57
N VAL A 239 28.45 15.01 -21.71
CA VAL A 239 29.11 15.33 -22.99
C VAL A 239 29.86 16.65 -22.92
N SER A 240 29.30 17.66 -22.25
CA SER A 240 29.94 18.97 -22.06
C SER A 240 31.26 18.85 -21.28
N TYR A 241 31.28 18.03 -20.22
CA TYR A 241 32.50 17.77 -19.45
C TYR A 241 33.53 16.95 -20.24
N ILE A 242 33.09 16.01 -21.07
CA ILE A 242 33.97 15.26 -21.98
C ILE A 242 34.65 16.22 -22.97
N TYR A 243 33.89 17.12 -23.59
CA TYR A 243 34.44 18.14 -24.49
C TYR A 243 35.39 19.10 -23.78
N ARG A 244 35.02 19.60 -22.60
CA ARG A 244 35.91 20.42 -21.78
C ARG A 244 37.20 19.69 -21.43
N PHE A 245 37.13 18.40 -21.09
CA PHE A 245 38.31 17.59 -20.80
C PHE A 245 39.22 17.50 -22.03
N ILE A 246 38.67 17.16 -23.19
CA ILE A 246 39.42 17.09 -24.46
C ILE A 246 40.09 18.44 -24.78
N GLU A 247 39.36 19.55 -24.63
CA GLU A 247 39.89 20.89 -24.87
C GLU A 247 40.98 21.25 -23.85
N ASN A 248 40.78 20.91 -22.58
CA ASN A 248 41.79 21.09 -21.54
C ASN A 248 43.03 20.23 -21.78
N CYS A 249 42.93 19.06 -22.40
CA CYS A 249 44.11 18.29 -22.80
C CYS A 249 44.90 18.96 -23.94
N ARG A 250 44.22 19.69 -24.83
CA ARG A 250 44.81 20.31 -26.04
C ARG A 250 45.27 21.76 -25.82
N SER A 251 44.67 22.49 -24.89
CA SER A 251 44.96 23.91 -24.63
C SER A 251 45.89 24.13 -23.45
N LYS A 252 46.75 25.16 -23.52
CA LYS A 252 47.55 25.63 -22.38
C LYS A 252 46.70 26.32 -21.31
N VAL A 253 45.60 26.97 -21.72
CA VAL A 253 44.66 27.64 -20.82
C VAL A 253 43.55 26.66 -20.45
N LYS A 254 43.46 26.32 -19.16
CA LYS A 254 42.49 25.34 -18.66
C LYS A 254 41.19 26.03 -18.25
N LYS A 255 40.07 25.59 -18.83
CA LYS A 255 38.72 25.99 -18.40
C LYS A 255 38.38 25.32 -17.06
N ARG A 256 37.95 26.12 -16.08
CA ARG A 256 37.57 25.69 -14.71
C ARG A 256 36.22 26.31 -14.34
N GLY A 257 35.55 25.75 -13.32
CA GLY A 257 34.27 26.28 -12.81
C GLY A 257 33.02 25.66 -13.45
N PRO A 258 31.83 26.28 -13.35
CA PRO A 258 30.59 25.75 -13.90
C PRO A 258 30.62 25.67 -15.44
N LEU A 259 29.75 24.84 -16.02
CA LEU A 259 29.59 24.75 -17.48
C LEU A 259 29.03 26.05 -18.05
N THR A 260 29.63 26.54 -19.12
CA THR A 260 29.11 27.71 -19.86
C THR A 260 28.01 27.28 -20.83
N THR A 261 27.14 28.22 -21.19
CA THR A 261 26.06 27.97 -22.18
C THR A 261 26.62 27.52 -23.54
N SER A 262 27.81 28.00 -23.93
CA SER A 262 28.45 27.57 -25.18
C SER A 262 28.79 26.07 -25.13
N GLU A 263 29.42 25.61 -24.06
CA GLU A 263 29.80 24.20 -23.91
C GLU A 263 28.59 23.26 -23.91
N VAL A 264 27.51 23.69 -23.26
CA VAL A 264 26.22 22.98 -23.24
C VAL A 264 25.60 22.92 -24.65
N ASN A 265 25.65 24.03 -25.39
CA ASN A 265 25.12 24.09 -26.76
C ASN A 265 25.93 23.22 -27.74
N ASP A 266 27.25 23.16 -27.58
CA ASP A 266 28.14 22.35 -28.42
C ASP A 266 27.90 20.85 -28.16
N ALA A 267 27.76 20.46 -26.89
CA ALA A 267 27.38 19.11 -26.50
C ALA A 267 25.99 18.72 -27.01
N GLU A 268 25.00 19.61 -26.89
CA GLU A 268 23.64 19.37 -27.41
C GLU A 268 23.64 19.22 -28.94
N THR A 269 24.42 20.05 -29.65
CA THR A 269 24.60 19.96 -31.12
C THR A 269 25.14 18.59 -31.51
N TRP A 270 26.16 18.08 -30.81
CA TRP A 270 26.71 16.77 -31.09
C TRP A 270 25.70 15.65 -30.87
N LEU A 271 24.96 15.66 -29.75
CA LEU A 271 23.93 14.66 -29.45
C LEU A 271 22.86 14.57 -30.55
N ILE A 272 22.42 15.74 -31.04
CA ILE A 272 21.43 15.82 -32.11
C ILE A 272 22.01 15.23 -33.40
N LYS A 273 23.25 15.58 -33.77
CA LYS A 273 23.91 15.00 -34.96
C LYS A 273 24.03 13.48 -34.89
N GLN A 274 24.39 12.94 -33.72
CA GLN A 274 24.48 11.49 -33.55
C GLN A 274 23.11 10.82 -33.68
N ASP A 275 22.06 11.40 -33.10
CA ASP A 275 20.68 10.91 -33.25
C ASP A 275 20.21 10.95 -34.72
N GLN A 276 20.63 11.98 -35.45
CA GLN A 276 20.26 12.20 -36.85
C GLN A 276 21.08 11.37 -37.85
N SER A 277 22.22 10.81 -37.44
CA SER A 277 23.09 10.02 -38.32
C SER A 277 22.40 8.81 -38.99
N GLY A 278 21.36 8.27 -38.35
CA GLY A 278 20.54 7.17 -38.88
C GLY A 278 19.33 7.61 -39.71
N ILE A 279 19.12 8.91 -39.96
CA ILE A 279 17.99 9.42 -40.74
C ILE A 279 18.39 9.43 -42.23
N ASN A 280 17.83 8.50 -42.99
CA ASN A 280 18.01 8.51 -44.45
C ASN A 280 16.99 9.45 -45.11
N LEU A 281 17.45 10.60 -45.59
CA LEU A 281 16.63 11.58 -46.32
C LEU A 281 16.13 11.06 -47.68
N SER A 282 16.72 9.96 -48.17
CA SER A 282 16.38 9.32 -49.44
C SER A 282 15.24 8.29 -49.33
N ASP A 283 14.79 7.97 -48.12
CA ASP A 283 13.74 6.97 -47.89
C ASP A 283 12.34 7.55 -48.25
N PRO A 284 11.61 6.98 -49.24
CA PRO A 284 10.37 7.55 -49.77
C PRO A 284 9.15 7.40 -48.82
N SER A 285 9.34 6.93 -47.59
CA SER A 285 8.27 6.70 -46.63
C SER A 285 7.59 8.03 -46.21
N GLY A 286 6.28 8.16 -46.50
CA GLY A 286 5.52 9.42 -46.60
C GLY A 286 5.45 10.39 -45.40
N ASN A 287 6.20 10.18 -44.32
CA ASN A 287 6.23 11.09 -43.16
C ASN A 287 7.29 12.20 -43.27
N LEU A 288 8.33 12.04 -44.08
CA LEU A 288 9.38 13.05 -44.26
C LEU A 288 9.06 14.03 -45.40
N LYS A 289 8.34 13.58 -46.44
CA LYS A 289 7.93 14.41 -47.60
C LYS A 289 7.00 15.58 -47.25
N SER A 290 6.23 15.48 -46.16
CA SER A 290 5.33 16.55 -45.70
C SER A 290 6.02 17.61 -44.84
N LEU A 291 7.28 17.38 -44.47
CA LEU A 291 8.08 18.29 -43.65
C LEU A 291 9.05 19.02 -44.59
N ASN A 292 9.12 20.34 -44.51
CA ASN A 292 10.08 21.14 -45.26
C ASN A 292 11.45 21.06 -44.57
N ILE A 293 12.16 19.93 -44.73
CA ILE A 293 13.41 19.66 -44.00
C ILE A 293 14.57 20.44 -44.64
N PHE A 294 15.35 21.13 -43.82
CA PHE A 294 16.59 21.77 -44.24
C PHE A 294 17.69 21.55 -43.20
N GLN A 295 18.93 21.76 -43.61
CA GLN A 295 20.10 21.65 -42.74
C GLN A 295 20.59 23.05 -42.36
N ASP A 296 20.82 23.30 -41.07
CA ASP A 296 21.30 24.61 -40.59
C ASP A 296 22.83 24.76 -40.71
N ASP A 297 23.36 25.93 -40.37
CA ASP A 297 24.81 26.23 -40.39
C ASP A 297 25.63 25.32 -39.47
N LYS A 298 24.97 24.65 -38.51
CA LYS A 298 25.58 23.67 -37.62
C LYS A 298 25.40 22.25 -38.13
N GLU A 299 24.97 22.05 -39.38
CA GLU A 299 24.70 20.75 -40.01
C GLU A 299 23.58 19.94 -39.34
N ILE A 300 22.67 20.57 -38.57
CA ILE A 300 21.52 19.90 -37.94
C ILE A 300 20.33 19.92 -38.89
N LEU A 301 19.67 18.77 -39.05
CA LEU A 301 18.39 18.67 -39.75
C LEU A 301 17.26 19.30 -38.93
N ARG A 302 16.56 20.27 -39.51
CA ARG A 302 15.46 21.00 -38.88
C ARG A 302 14.22 21.00 -39.76
N VAL A 303 13.08 21.26 -39.13
CA VAL A 303 11.80 21.44 -39.83
C VAL A 303 11.60 22.92 -40.14
N GLY A 304 11.51 23.24 -41.44
CA GLY A 304 11.05 24.53 -41.95
C GLY A 304 9.54 24.71 -41.77
N GLY A 305 9.09 25.96 -41.72
CA GLY A 305 7.68 26.25 -41.49
C GLY A 305 7.32 27.71 -41.74
N ARG A 306 6.04 28.05 -41.55
CA ARG A 306 5.49 29.39 -41.84
C ARG A 306 5.83 30.46 -40.80
N LEU A 307 6.57 30.12 -39.75
CA LEU A 307 6.89 30.99 -38.62
C LEU A 307 8.26 31.69 -38.74
N GLU A 308 8.86 31.69 -39.93
CA GLU A 308 10.18 32.28 -40.19
C GLU A 308 10.26 33.76 -39.77
N LYS A 309 9.20 34.54 -40.06
CA LYS A 309 9.10 35.97 -39.71
C LYS A 309 8.57 36.24 -38.29
N ALA A 310 8.21 35.22 -37.50
CA ALA A 310 7.65 35.43 -36.17
C ALA A 310 8.70 35.92 -35.16
N SER A 311 8.33 36.70 -34.13
CA SER A 311 9.25 37.13 -33.07
C SER A 311 9.38 36.06 -31.97
N ILE A 312 9.84 34.86 -32.34
CA ILE A 312 10.06 33.72 -31.43
C ILE A 312 11.48 33.17 -31.59
N PRO A 313 12.02 32.43 -30.61
CA PRO A 313 13.37 31.86 -30.70
C PRO A 313 13.56 30.95 -31.93
N TYR A 314 14.77 30.94 -32.50
CA TYR A 314 15.09 30.18 -33.71
C TYR A 314 14.77 28.68 -33.59
N SER A 315 15.03 28.06 -32.44
CA SER A 315 14.69 26.65 -32.18
C SER A 315 13.19 26.34 -32.20
N GLN A 316 12.35 27.36 -31.98
CA GLN A 316 10.90 27.23 -32.03
C GLN A 316 10.36 27.49 -33.45
N LYS A 317 11.02 28.35 -34.22
CA LYS A 317 10.75 28.51 -35.66
C LYS A 317 11.11 27.25 -36.44
N HIS A 318 12.28 26.70 -36.11
CA HIS A 318 12.92 25.60 -36.81
C HIS A 318 13.35 24.52 -35.81
N PRO A 319 12.40 23.72 -35.30
CA PRO A 319 12.71 22.66 -34.36
C PRO A 319 13.60 21.60 -35.00
N ALA A 320 14.61 21.14 -34.25
CA ALA A 320 15.52 20.09 -34.71
C ALA A 320 14.81 18.74 -34.77
N ILE A 321 15.09 17.94 -35.79
CA ILE A 321 14.45 16.64 -35.97
C ILE A 321 15.09 15.62 -35.04
N LEU A 322 14.27 14.85 -34.33
CA LEU A 322 14.74 13.66 -33.60
C LEU A 322 14.27 12.40 -34.32
N ALA A 323 15.17 11.44 -34.46
CA ALA A 323 14.94 10.19 -35.15
C ALA A 323 13.80 9.38 -34.50
N LYS A 324 13.10 8.60 -35.33
CA LYS A 324 11.93 7.82 -34.88
C LYS A 324 12.38 6.76 -33.87
N ASN A 325 11.74 6.72 -32.70
CA ASN A 325 12.00 5.76 -31.63
C ASN A 325 13.42 5.77 -31.04
N SER A 326 14.20 6.83 -31.25
CA SER A 326 15.57 6.92 -30.73
C SER A 326 15.62 6.95 -29.20
N LYS A 327 16.76 6.55 -28.63
CA LYS A 327 16.96 6.63 -27.16
C LYS A 327 16.92 8.10 -26.69
N LEU A 328 17.53 9.02 -27.45
CA LEU A 328 17.55 10.45 -27.14
C LEU A 328 16.13 11.04 -27.07
N SER A 329 15.28 10.72 -28.05
CA SER A 329 13.87 11.17 -28.05
C SER A 329 13.10 10.64 -26.84
N LYS A 330 13.27 9.36 -26.48
CA LYS A 330 12.63 8.77 -25.28
C LYS A 330 13.07 9.49 -24.00
N ILE A 331 14.37 9.70 -23.82
CA ILE A 331 14.95 10.37 -22.65
C ILE A 331 14.43 11.81 -22.55
N TYR A 332 14.37 12.53 -23.67
CA TYR A 332 13.86 13.90 -23.71
C TYR A 332 12.38 13.98 -23.29
N PHE A 333 11.54 13.09 -23.81
CA PHE A 333 10.12 13.02 -23.43
C PHE A 333 9.94 12.70 -21.94
N ILE A 334 10.69 11.73 -21.41
CA ILE A 334 10.65 11.38 -19.97
C ILE A 334 11.09 12.57 -19.11
N THR A 335 12.15 13.26 -19.52
CA THR A 335 12.69 14.43 -18.80
C THR A 335 11.67 15.56 -18.74
N LEU A 336 11.07 15.93 -19.88
CA LEU A 336 10.05 16.97 -19.91
C LEU A 336 8.77 16.58 -19.18
N HIS A 337 8.33 15.32 -19.30
CA HIS A 337 7.17 14.83 -18.57
C HIS A 337 7.34 14.98 -17.05
N LYS A 338 8.53 14.64 -16.51
CA LYS A 338 8.84 14.83 -15.08
C LYS A 338 9.01 16.32 -14.72
N LYS A 339 9.73 17.09 -15.53
CA LYS A 339 9.99 18.52 -15.29
C LYS A 339 8.72 19.37 -15.29
N LEU A 340 7.74 19.00 -16.12
CA LEU A 340 6.43 19.66 -16.23
C LEU A 340 5.36 18.96 -15.37
N PHE A 341 5.76 18.40 -14.23
CA PHE A 341 4.86 17.83 -13.23
C PHE A 341 3.85 16.81 -13.79
N HIS A 342 4.33 15.83 -14.56
CA HIS A 342 3.52 14.76 -15.12
C HIS A 342 2.45 15.23 -16.12
N VAL A 343 2.76 16.27 -16.90
CA VAL A 343 1.88 16.80 -17.96
C VAL A 343 1.36 15.69 -18.88
N GLY A 344 0.06 15.79 -19.24
CA GLY A 344 -0.62 14.83 -20.12
C GLY A 344 -0.07 14.80 -21.56
N PRO A 345 -0.47 13.82 -22.39
CA PRO A 345 0.19 13.55 -23.68
C PRO A 345 0.20 14.74 -24.64
N GLN A 346 -0.89 15.51 -24.69
CA GLN A 346 -1.00 16.67 -25.58
C GLN A 346 -0.09 17.82 -25.14
N GLY A 347 -0.05 18.11 -23.84
CA GLY A 347 0.84 19.12 -23.28
C GLY A 347 2.31 18.73 -23.39
N LEU A 348 2.63 17.45 -23.19
CA LEU A 348 3.98 16.92 -23.39
C LEU A 348 4.45 17.09 -24.83
N LEU A 349 3.60 16.72 -25.81
CA LEU A 349 3.92 16.88 -27.22
C LEU A 349 4.14 18.35 -27.60
N ASN A 350 3.33 19.26 -27.07
CA ASN A 350 3.49 20.69 -27.29
C ASN A 350 4.83 21.20 -26.74
N ALA A 351 5.19 20.81 -25.50
CA ALA A 351 6.44 21.22 -24.88
C ALA A 351 7.68 20.72 -25.66
N VAL A 352 7.62 19.50 -26.20
CA VAL A 352 8.69 18.97 -27.06
C VAL A 352 8.84 19.81 -28.33
N ARG A 353 7.72 20.17 -28.97
CA ARG A 353 7.68 20.90 -30.25
C ARG A 353 8.22 22.33 -30.19
N VAL A 354 8.40 22.89 -29.00
CA VAL A 354 9.08 24.18 -28.83
C VAL A 354 10.54 24.12 -29.27
N ARG A 355 11.18 22.94 -29.21
CA ARG A 355 12.61 22.78 -29.55
C ARG A 355 12.88 21.67 -30.56
N PHE A 356 12.07 20.60 -30.54
CA PHE A 356 12.32 19.39 -31.30
C PHE A 356 11.09 18.88 -32.03
N TRP A 357 11.30 18.38 -33.25
CA TRP A 357 10.31 17.66 -34.02
C TRP A 357 10.65 16.16 -34.02
N ALA A 358 10.14 15.43 -33.03
CA ALA A 358 10.35 13.99 -32.95
C ALA A 358 9.47 13.23 -33.94
N LEU A 359 10.08 12.40 -34.79
CA LEU A 359 9.37 11.54 -35.73
C LEU A 359 8.52 10.51 -34.97
N GLY A 360 7.19 10.53 -35.18
CA GLY A 360 6.25 9.71 -34.41
C GLY A 360 5.96 10.23 -32.99
N GLY A 361 6.30 11.49 -32.68
CA GLY A 361 6.20 12.07 -31.34
C GLY A 361 4.83 11.97 -30.67
N ARG A 362 3.71 11.94 -31.41
CA ARG A 362 2.37 11.73 -30.83
C ARG A 362 2.26 10.40 -30.09
N ASN A 363 2.73 9.33 -30.71
CA ASN A 363 2.66 7.98 -30.13
C ASN A 363 3.64 7.87 -28.95
N LEU A 364 4.82 8.48 -29.08
CA LEU A 364 5.81 8.53 -28.01
C LEU A 364 5.27 9.28 -26.78
N ALA A 365 4.62 10.43 -26.96
CA ALA A 365 3.98 11.17 -25.86
C ALA A 365 2.95 10.33 -25.10
N ARG A 366 2.04 9.64 -25.81
CA ARG A 366 1.04 8.77 -25.18
C ARG A 366 1.72 7.63 -24.42
N LYS A 367 2.71 6.99 -25.02
CA LYS A 367 3.45 5.89 -24.40
C LYS A 367 4.15 6.35 -23.13
N THR A 368 4.88 7.47 -23.16
CA THR A 368 5.60 8.01 -21.99
C THR A 368 4.68 8.27 -20.81
N VAL A 369 3.49 8.85 -21.03
CA VAL A 369 2.51 9.09 -19.97
C VAL A 369 1.90 7.79 -19.46
N HIS A 370 1.52 6.87 -20.36
CA HIS A 370 0.88 5.61 -19.99
C HIS A 370 1.82 4.68 -19.20
N THR A 371 3.11 4.65 -19.53
CA THR A 371 4.10 3.85 -18.81
C THR A 371 4.61 4.53 -17.53
N CYS A 372 4.17 5.76 -17.24
CA CYS A 372 4.60 6.47 -16.05
C CYS A 372 3.92 5.91 -14.80
N VAL A 373 4.71 5.31 -13.89
CA VAL A 373 4.23 4.74 -12.62
C VAL A 373 3.50 5.78 -11.76
N VAL A 374 3.95 7.04 -11.74
CA VAL A 374 3.30 8.10 -10.98
C VAL A 374 1.92 8.43 -11.56
N CYS A 375 1.81 8.60 -12.88
CA CYS A 375 0.53 8.82 -13.54
C CYS A 375 -0.43 7.66 -13.36
N PHE A 376 0.08 6.42 -13.45
CA PHE A 376 -0.71 5.20 -13.22
C PHE A 376 -1.26 5.15 -11.79
N LYS A 377 -0.44 5.46 -10.77
CA LYS A 377 -0.89 5.49 -9.37
C LYS A 377 -1.93 6.57 -9.11
N CYS A 378 -1.84 7.73 -9.76
CA CYS A 378 -2.80 8.82 -9.61
C CYS A 378 -4.13 8.55 -10.30
N LYS A 379 -4.15 7.72 -11.35
CA LYS A 379 -5.36 7.33 -12.08
C LYS A 379 -5.29 5.84 -12.46
N PRO A 380 -5.48 4.92 -11.48
CA PRO A 380 -5.45 3.50 -11.76
C PRO A 380 -6.62 3.14 -12.67
N ILE A 381 -6.34 2.37 -13.73
CA ILE A 381 -7.40 1.78 -14.56
C ILE A 381 -7.80 0.48 -13.86
N PRO A 382 -9.00 0.37 -13.27
CA PRO A 382 -9.44 -0.87 -12.65
C PRO A 382 -9.57 -1.97 -13.71
N SER A 383 -8.99 -3.14 -13.45
CA SER A 383 -9.21 -4.32 -14.29
C SER A 383 -10.68 -4.74 -14.18
N SER A 384 -11.34 -4.99 -15.30
CA SER A 384 -12.66 -5.63 -15.29
C SER A 384 -12.53 -7.07 -14.78
N GLN A 385 -13.00 -7.34 -13.57
CA GLN A 385 -13.11 -8.70 -13.05
C GLN A 385 -14.30 -9.39 -13.74
N ILE A 386 -14.12 -10.63 -14.19
CA ILE A 386 -15.24 -11.47 -14.64
C ILE A 386 -16.15 -11.71 -13.41
N MET A 387 -17.42 -11.31 -13.51
CA MET A 387 -18.38 -11.54 -12.43
C MET A 387 -18.61 -13.05 -12.27
N GLY A 388 -18.48 -13.55 -11.04
CA GLY A 388 -18.80 -14.95 -10.73
C GLY A 388 -20.27 -15.27 -10.99
N ASN A 389 -20.57 -16.55 -11.21
CA ASN A 389 -21.95 -17.03 -11.39
C ASN A 389 -22.82 -16.63 -10.18
N LEU A 390 -24.07 -16.22 -10.45
CA LEU A 390 -25.04 -15.95 -9.40
C LEU A 390 -25.42 -17.27 -8.70
N PRO A 391 -25.59 -17.28 -7.37
CA PRO A 391 -25.95 -18.50 -6.63
C PRO A 391 -27.34 -19.00 -7.05
N TYR A 392 -27.59 -20.32 -6.91
CA TYR A 392 -28.86 -20.98 -7.23
C TYR A 392 -30.05 -20.25 -6.61
N GLU A 393 -29.88 -19.81 -5.36
CA GLU A 393 -30.86 -19.09 -4.56
C GLU A 393 -31.26 -17.73 -5.16
N ARG A 394 -30.47 -17.16 -6.07
CA ARG A 394 -30.72 -15.86 -6.70
C ARG A 394 -31.39 -15.98 -8.08
N VAL A 395 -31.28 -17.14 -8.72
CA VAL A 395 -31.76 -17.33 -10.10
C VAL A 395 -33.07 -18.11 -10.18
N ASN A 396 -33.39 -18.90 -9.16
CA ASN A 396 -34.62 -19.70 -9.14
C ASN A 396 -35.75 -19.00 -8.38
N MET A 397 -36.97 -19.22 -8.86
CA MET A 397 -38.18 -18.78 -8.16
C MET A 397 -38.37 -19.60 -6.89
N ALA A 398 -38.67 -18.92 -5.79
CA ALA A 398 -39.02 -19.54 -4.53
C ALA A 398 -40.03 -18.64 -3.78
N PRO A 399 -40.81 -19.17 -2.82
CA PRO A 399 -41.72 -18.35 -2.02
C PRO A 399 -40.97 -17.25 -1.24
N PRO A 400 -41.61 -16.09 -0.96
CA PRO A 400 -41.01 -15.05 -0.10
C PRO A 400 -40.55 -15.65 1.23
N PHE A 401 -39.36 -15.24 1.70
CA PHE A 401 -38.72 -15.69 2.93
C PHE A 401 -38.36 -17.18 3.02
N SER A 402 -38.58 -18.00 1.98
CA SER A 402 -38.06 -19.38 1.93
C SER A 402 -36.54 -19.44 2.13
N ILE A 403 -35.83 -18.45 1.58
CA ILE A 403 -34.39 -18.24 1.78
C ILE A 403 -34.20 -16.85 2.41
N THR A 404 -33.69 -16.84 3.63
CA THR A 404 -33.62 -15.63 4.47
C THR A 404 -32.22 -15.41 5.03
N GLY A 405 -31.71 -14.18 4.97
CA GLY A 405 -30.52 -13.77 5.73
C GLY A 405 -30.92 -13.12 7.06
N LEU A 406 -30.21 -13.42 8.14
CA LEU A 406 -30.42 -12.80 9.46
C LEU A 406 -29.22 -11.93 9.86
N ASP A 407 -29.47 -10.67 10.20
CA ASP A 407 -28.52 -9.78 10.90
C ASP A 407 -29.13 -9.31 12.23
N LEU A 408 -28.28 -8.85 13.13
CA LEU A 408 -28.69 -8.29 14.40
C LEU A 408 -28.30 -6.81 14.49
N GLY A 409 -29.29 -5.96 14.69
CA GLY A 409 -29.14 -4.55 15.01
C GLY A 409 -29.18 -4.30 16.51
N GLY A 410 -28.31 -3.42 17.00
CA GLY A 410 -28.33 -2.97 18.40
C GLY A 410 -26.96 -3.04 19.09
N PRO A 411 -26.93 -2.94 20.44
CA PRO A 411 -28.08 -2.82 21.34
C PRO A 411 -28.77 -1.46 21.22
N TYR A 412 -30.09 -1.46 21.40
CA TYR A 412 -30.92 -0.29 21.65
C TYR A 412 -31.40 -0.30 23.11
N PHE A 413 -31.91 0.84 23.58
CA PHE A 413 -32.30 1.01 24.98
C PHE A 413 -33.75 1.48 25.09
N VAL A 414 -34.56 0.77 25.88
CA VAL A 414 -35.98 1.08 26.13
C VAL A 414 -36.32 1.11 27.61
N THR A 415 -37.42 1.77 27.94
CA THR A 415 -38.03 1.77 29.28
C THR A 415 -39.29 0.90 29.32
N TYR A 416 -39.58 0.28 30.46
CA TYR A 416 -40.85 -0.44 30.67
C TYR A 416 -41.83 0.41 31.49
N LYS A 417 -43.13 0.38 31.13
CA LYS A 417 -44.18 1.30 31.64
C LYS A 417 -44.43 1.26 33.16
N HIS A 418 -43.80 0.36 33.92
CA HIS A 418 -44.00 0.25 35.38
C HIS A 418 -42.69 0.08 36.18
N GLN A 419 -41.52 0.36 35.57
CA GLN A 419 -40.24 0.37 36.30
C GLN A 419 -39.93 1.77 36.85
N ARG A 420 -39.12 1.83 37.93
CA ARG A 420 -38.63 3.10 38.48
C ARG A 420 -38.01 3.94 37.35
N LYS A 421 -38.39 5.23 37.27
CA LYS A 421 -37.87 6.19 36.28
C LYS A 421 -36.34 6.09 36.22
N GLY A 422 -35.79 5.67 35.07
CA GLY A 422 -34.35 5.72 34.78
C GLY A 422 -33.66 4.40 34.43
N VAL A 423 -34.27 3.22 34.62
CA VAL A 423 -33.65 1.95 34.21
C VAL A 423 -33.85 1.73 32.70
N LEU A 424 -32.74 1.72 31.96
CA LEU A 424 -32.72 1.43 30.53
C LEU A 424 -32.44 -0.06 30.31
N ASN A 425 -33.35 -0.73 29.61
CA ASN A 425 -33.23 -2.14 29.26
C ASN A 425 -32.69 -2.27 27.85
N LYS A 426 -31.69 -3.15 27.68
CA LYS A 426 -31.12 -3.44 26.37
C LYS A 426 -32.08 -4.32 25.58
N ILE A 427 -32.32 -3.95 24.33
CA ILE A 427 -33.03 -4.76 23.35
C ILE A 427 -32.25 -4.80 22.04
N TYR A 428 -32.55 -5.77 21.21
CA TYR A 428 -31.94 -5.97 19.91
C TYR A 428 -33.03 -6.11 18.85
N VAL A 429 -32.68 -5.87 17.60
CA VAL A 429 -33.58 -6.01 16.46
C VAL A 429 -32.99 -7.06 15.53
N CYS A 430 -33.65 -8.20 15.39
CA CYS A 430 -33.33 -9.16 14.34
C CYS A 430 -33.87 -8.62 13.02
N VAL A 431 -32.98 -8.57 12.03
CA VAL A 431 -33.25 -8.11 10.67
C VAL A 431 -33.28 -9.33 9.78
N CYS A 432 -34.48 -9.76 9.38
CA CYS A 432 -34.68 -10.84 8.42
C CYS A 432 -34.80 -10.26 7.01
N ILE A 433 -33.95 -10.67 6.08
CA ILE A 433 -33.94 -10.20 4.69
C ILE A 433 -34.24 -11.37 3.75
N CYS A 434 -35.32 -11.27 2.98
CA CYS A 434 -35.70 -12.24 1.96
C CYS A 434 -34.75 -12.16 0.75
N PHE A 435 -34.17 -13.28 0.35
CA PHE A 435 -33.26 -13.32 -0.80
C PHE A 435 -33.99 -13.32 -2.14
N VAL A 436 -35.26 -13.75 -2.15
CA VAL A 436 -36.11 -13.79 -3.34
C VAL A 436 -36.62 -12.39 -3.68
N THR A 437 -37.39 -11.78 -2.77
CA THR A 437 -38.16 -10.55 -3.03
C THR A 437 -37.51 -9.28 -2.49
N ARG A 438 -36.40 -9.41 -1.74
CA ARG A 438 -35.76 -8.31 -0.99
C ARG A 438 -36.64 -7.70 0.09
N ALA A 439 -37.74 -8.34 0.45
CA ALA A 439 -38.54 -7.96 1.61
C ALA A 439 -37.71 -8.03 2.90
N ILE A 440 -38.01 -7.12 3.83
CA ILE A 440 -37.37 -7.03 5.14
C ILE A 440 -38.44 -7.31 6.19
N HIS A 441 -38.10 -8.08 7.21
CA HIS A 441 -38.90 -8.24 8.42
C HIS A 441 -38.04 -7.94 9.63
N LEU A 442 -38.59 -7.18 10.58
CA LEU A 442 -37.89 -6.71 11.77
C LEU A 442 -38.60 -7.24 13.01
N GLU A 443 -37.85 -7.89 13.89
CA GLU A 443 -38.41 -8.49 15.10
C GLU A 443 -37.52 -8.15 16.30
N ILE A 444 -38.14 -7.83 17.45
CA ILE A 444 -37.41 -7.39 18.64
C ILE A 444 -37.01 -8.59 19.50
N LEU A 445 -35.82 -8.52 20.10
CA LEU A 445 -35.30 -9.47 21.06
C LEU A 445 -34.94 -8.76 22.36
N SER A 446 -35.40 -9.32 23.48
CA SER A 446 -35.06 -8.85 24.81
C SER A 446 -33.66 -9.30 25.26
N ASN A 447 -33.18 -10.44 24.77
CA ASN A 447 -31.84 -10.96 25.04
C ASN A 447 -31.35 -11.81 23.84
N LEU A 448 -30.16 -12.40 23.98
CA LEU A 448 -29.50 -13.18 22.91
C LEU A 448 -29.40 -14.67 23.26
N THR A 449 -30.32 -15.19 24.08
CA THR A 449 -30.37 -16.62 24.40
C THR A 449 -31.04 -17.41 23.28
N SER A 450 -30.77 -18.72 23.22
CA SER A 450 -31.38 -19.63 22.26
C SER A 450 -32.90 -19.58 22.28
N ASP A 451 -33.52 -19.53 23.46
CA ASP A 451 -34.99 -19.44 23.60
C ASP A 451 -35.56 -18.14 22.99
N ALA A 452 -34.87 -17.00 23.17
CA ALA A 452 -35.30 -15.75 22.57
C ALA A 452 -35.14 -15.76 21.04
N ILE A 453 -34.08 -16.40 20.53
CA ILE A 453 -33.88 -16.60 19.09
C ILE A 453 -34.99 -17.49 18.53
N ILE A 454 -35.27 -18.63 19.16
CA ILE A 454 -36.36 -19.55 18.75
C ILE A 454 -37.70 -18.81 18.77
N ALA A 455 -38.01 -18.07 19.82
CA ALA A 455 -39.26 -17.30 19.92
C ALA A 455 -39.37 -16.26 18.79
N THR A 456 -38.26 -15.59 18.46
CA THR A 456 -38.17 -14.61 17.36
C THR A 456 -38.41 -15.28 16.01
N LEU A 457 -37.77 -16.43 15.76
CA LEU A 457 -37.95 -17.21 14.54
C LEU A 457 -39.38 -17.72 14.40
N LYS A 458 -39.99 -18.20 15.48
CA LYS A 458 -41.41 -18.59 15.50
C LYS A 458 -42.31 -17.42 15.14
N ARG A 459 -42.12 -16.23 15.75
CA ARG A 459 -42.91 -15.03 15.41
C ARG A 459 -42.76 -14.61 13.95
N PHE A 460 -41.53 -14.63 13.45
CA PHE A 460 -41.23 -14.33 12.05
C PHE A 460 -41.89 -15.33 11.08
N MET A 461 -41.67 -16.63 11.28
CA MET A 461 -42.19 -17.66 10.37
C MET A 461 -43.71 -17.80 10.45
N SER A 462 -44.33 -17.52 11.60
CA SER A 462 -45.80 -17.46 11.71
C SER A 462 -46.41 -16.31 10.90
N ARG A 463 -45.67 -15.23 10.65
CA ARG A 463 -46.14 -14.09 9.83
C ARG A 463 -45.75 -14.20 8.36
N ARG A 464 -44.61 -14.82 8.06
CA ARG A 464 -43.99 -14.79 6.72
C ARG A 464 -43.92 -16.16 6.03
N GLY A 465 -44.22 -17.25 6.73
CA GLY A 465 -44.04 -18.61 6.27
C GLY A 465 -42.72 -19.23 6.73
N LYS A 466 -42.63 -20.56 6.64
CA LYS A 466 -41.42 -21.31 7.05
C LYS A 466 -40.26 -21.05 6.10
N CYS A 467 -39.06 -20.95 6.66
CA CYS A 467 -37.82 -20.90 5.89
C CYS A 467 -37.37 -22.32 5.54
N SER A 468 -36.83 -22.53 4.34
CA SER A 468 -36.06 -23.73 4.01
C SER A 468 -34.57 -23.53 4.27
N LYS A 469 -34.06 -22.30 4.08
CA LYS A 469 -32.66 -21.96 4.34
C LYS A 469 -32.52 -20.63 5.07
N ILE A 470 -31.63 -20.59 6.05
CA ILE A 470 -31.25 -19.36 6.74
C ILE A 470 -29.74 -19.14 6.60
N PHE A 471 -29.37 -17.91 6.22
CA PHE A 471 -27.98 -17.48 6.14
C PHE A 471 -27.63 -16.51 7.27
N THR A 472 -26.42 -16.64 7.84
CA THR A 472 -25.83 -15.65 8.76
C THR A 472 -24.37 -15.29 8.44
N ASP A 473 -23.95 -14.10 8.88
CA ASP A 473 -22.56 -13.67 8.77
C ASP A 473 -21.65 -14.44 9.74
N ASN A 474 -20.38 -14.62 9.37
CA ASN A 474 -19.43 -15.34 10.20
C ASN A 474 -18.82 -14.45 11.30
N ALA A 475 -19.11 -14.79 12.56
CA ALA A 475 -18.63 -14.13 13.78
C ALA A 475 -17.12 -13.87 13.82
N THR A 476 -16.30 -14.77 13.25
CA THR A 476 -14.83 -14.77 13.42
C THR A 476 -14.13 -13.60 12.73
N ASN A 477 -14.78 -12.94 11.77
CA ASN A 477 -14.20 -11.81 11.03
C ASN A 477 -14.52 -10.43 11.62
N PHE A 478 -15.36 -10.37 12.66
CA PHE A 478 -15.74 -9.10 13.26
C PHE A 478 -14.73 -8.65 14.32
N VAL A 479 -13.59 -8.12 13.85
CA VAL A 479 -12.53 -7.55 14.71
C VAL A 479 -12.98 -6.27 15.46
N GLY A 480 -14.16 -5.73 15.13
CA GLY A 480 -14.72 -4.52 15.76
C GLY A 480 -16.22 -4.56 16.09
N ALA A 481 -16.91 -5.70 15.97
CA ALA A 481 -18.32 -5.77 16.37
C ALA A 481 -18.45 -5.85 17.89
N ASN A 482 -19.53 -5.25 18.40
CA ASN A 482 -19.92 -5.29 19.80
C ASN A 482 -19.87 -6.74 20.34
N SER A 483 -19.32 -6.95 21.54
CA SER A 483 -19.18 -8.27 22.16
C SER A 483 -20.50 -9.06 22.20
N GLN A 484 -21.63 -8.37 22.30
CA GLN A 484 -22.97 -8.96 22.25
C GLN A 484 -23.37 -9.47 20.86
N LEU A 485 -23.01 -8.77 19.78
CA LEU A 485 -23.22 -9.26 18.40
C LEU A 485 -22.40 -10.53 18.17
N LYS A 486 -21.18 -10.60 18.72
CA LYS A 486 -20.38 -11.83 18.69
C LYS A 486 -21.07 -12.98 19.42
N VAL A 487 -21.78 -12.72 20.53
CA VAL A 487 -22.57 -13.76 21.23
C VAL A 487 -23.68 -14.30 20.33
N PHE A 488 -24.48 -13.43 19.70
CA PHE A 488 -25.55 -13.87 18.79
C PHE A 488 -25.03 -14.77 17.67
N TYR A 489 -24.02 -14.30 16.92
CA TYR A 489 -23.44 -15.10 15.84
C TYR A 489 -22.74 -16.36 16.35
N LYS A 490 -22.16 -16.35 17.56
CA LYS A 490 -21.58 -17.55 18.18
C LYS A 490 -22.64 -18.59 18.56
N THR A 491 -23.75 -18.16 19.17
CA THR A 491 -24.89 -19.04 19.49
C THR A 491 -25.46 -19.68 18.23
N LEU A 492 -25.45 -18.96 17.12
CA LEU A 492 -25.89 -19.50 15.83
C LEU A 492 -24.84 -20.39 15.16
N ASN A 493 -23.54 -20.07 15.27
CA ASN A 493 -22.43 -20.88 14.79
C ASN A 493 -22.32 -22.22 15.53
N PHE A 494 -22.59 -22.20 16.83
CA PHE A 494 -22.48 -23.32 17.73
C PHE A 494 -23.78 -23.42 18.53
N PRO A 495 -24.88 -23.84 17.89
CA PRO A 495 -26.18 -23.92 18.54
C PRO A 495 -26.12 -24.92 19.69
N ASP A 496 -26.75 -24.56 20.80
CA ASP A 496 -27.02 -25.51 21.86
C ASP A 496 -28.05 -26.55 21.40
N GLN A 497 -28.28 -27.57 22.23
CA GLN A 497 -29.18 -28.67 21.89
C GLN A 497 -30.60 -28.17 21.57
N ASN A 498 -31.07 -27.12 22.24
CA ASN A 498 -32.41 -26.57 22.03
C ASN A 498 -32.54 -25.93 20.64
N LEU A 499 -31.59 -25.07 20.27
CA LEU A 499 -31.62 -24.39 18.98
C LEU A 499 -31.35 -25.35 17.81
N ALA A 500 -30.44 -26.29 18.00
CA ALA A 500 -30.14 -27.32 17.00
C ALA A 500 -31.34 -28.25 16.76
N ALA A 501 -32.03 -28.68 17.84
CA ALA A 501 -33.24 -29.47 17.74
C ALA A 501 -34.33 -28.70 16.99
N TYR A 502 -34.55 -27.43 17.33
CA TYR A 502 -35.53 -26.58 16.64
C TYR A 502 -35.27 -26.47 15.14
N PHE A 503 -34.03 -26.22 14.70
CA PHE A 503 -33.71 -26.17 13.27
C PHE A 503 -33.95 -27.51 12.57
N THR A 504 -33.64 -28.62 13.24
CA THR A 504 -33.84 -29.96 12.69
C THR A 504 -35.32 -30.31 12.57
N GLU A 505 -36.11 -30.03 13.61
CA GLU A 505 -37.57 -30.27 13.65
C GLU A 505 -38.31 -29.44 12.60
N GLU A 506 -37.89 -28.19 12.38
CA GLU A 506 -38.49 -27.31 11.37
C GLU A 506 -37.93 -27.54 9.95
N GLY A 507 -36.93 -28.39 9.79
CA GLY A 507 -36.30 -28.68 8.49
C GLY A 507 -35.54 -27.50 7.87
N ILE A 508 -34.92 -26.67 8.71
CA ILE A 508 -34.22 -25.45 8.30
C ILE A 508 -32.74 -25.74 8.06
N GLU A 509 -32.26 -25.58 6.82
CA GLU A 509 -30.83 -25.60 6.52
C GLU A 509 -30.19 -24.28 6.98
N TRP A 510 -29.14 -24.37 7.79
CA TRP A 510 -28.43 -23.20 8.29
C TRP A 510 -27.05 -23.07 7.65
N ASN A 511 -26.79 -21.93 7.02
CA ASN A 511 -25.59 -21.70 6.23
C ASN A 511 -24.89 -20.41 6.66
N PHE A 512 -23.56 -20.40 6.59
CA PHE A 512 -22.74 -19.21 6.85
C PHE A 512 -22.17 -18.64 5.57
N ILE A 513 -22.21 -17.33 5.41
CA ILE A 513 -21.55 -16.69 4.28
C ILE A 513 -20.02 -16.75 4.47
N PRO A 514 -19.25 -17.13 3.42
CA PRO A 514 -17.80 -17.13 3.49
C PRO A 514 -17.23 -15.73 3.80
N PRO A 515 -16.13 -15.63 4.58
CA PRO A 515 -15.42 -14.37 4.80
C PRO A 515 -15.11 -13.67 3.46
N ARG A 516 -15.46 -12.38 3.32
CA ARG A 516 -15.12 -11.55 2.15
C ARG A 516 -15.72 -12.04 0.82
N ALA A 517 -16.96 -12.52 0.81
CA ALA A 517 -17.73 -12.80 -0.40
C ALA A 517 -18.73 -11.67 -0.76
N PRO A 518 -18.28 -10.52 -1.29
CA PRO A 518 -19.14 -9.35 -1.53
C PRO A 518 -20.27 -9.61 -2.54
N HIS A 519 -20.15 -10.63 -3.40
CA HIS A 519 -21.19 -11.02 -4.36
C HIS A 519 -22.40 -11.71 -3.69
N MET A 520 -22.17 -12.44 -2.58
CA MET A 520 -23.23 -13.00 -1.73
C MET A 520 -23.73 -11.97 -0.69
N GLY A 521 -22.80 -11.16 -0.15
CA GLY A 521 -23.11 -10.16 0.88
C GLY A 521 -23.74 -8.85 0.38
N GLY A 522 -23.52 -8.41 -0.87
CA GLY A 522 -23.85 -7.05 -1.29
C GLY A 522 -25.34 -6.67 -1.22
N LEU A 523 -26.25 -7.62 -1.46
CA LEU A 523 -27.71 -7.39 -1.36
C LEU A 523 -28.19 -7.33 0.10
N TRP A 524 -27.59 -8.17 0.94
CA TRP A 524 -27.82 -8.22 2.36
C TRP A 524 -27.29 -6.94 3.04
N GLU A 525 -26.06 -6.54 2.72
CA GLU A 525 -25.42 -5.32 3.20
C GLU A 525 -26.24 -4.08 2.84
N ALA A 526 -26.82 -4.02 1.63
CA ALA A 526 -27.68 -2.92 1.23
C ALA A 526 -28.97 -2.85 2.08
N GLY A 527 -29.63 -3.98 2.33
CA GLY A 527 -30.82 -4.06 3.17
C GLY A 527 -30.54 -3.64 4.62
N ILE A 528 -29.48 -4.19 5.22
CA ILE A 528 -29.02 -3.81 6.57
C ILE A 528 -28.74 -2.31 6.64
N LYS A 529 -28.01 -1.78 5.65
CA LYS A 529 -27.62 -0.37 5.64
C LYS A 529 -28.85 0.54 5.65
N SER A 530 -29.88 0.21 4.88
CA SER A 530 -31.15 0.93 4.87
C SER A 530 -31.86 0.85 6.23
N VAL A 531 -31.93 -0.33 6.85
CA VAL A 531 -32.50 -0.49 8.20
C VAL A 531 -31.75 0.38 9.22
N LYS A 532 -30.42 0.24 9.29
CA LYS A 532 -29.58 1.03 10.23
C LYS A 532 -29.71 2.53 9.98
N TYR A 533 -29.83 2.95 8.72
CA TYR A 533 -30.05 4.34 8.35
C TYR A 533 -31.38 4.89 8.89
N HIS A 534 -32.49 4.18 8.69
CA HIS A 534 -33.80 4.59 9.19
C HIS A 534 -33.86 4.56 10.72
N LEU A 535 -33.39 3.47 11.34
CA LEU A 535 -33.42 3.33 12.80
C LEU A 535 -32.59 4.42 13.50
N LYS A 536 -31.41 4.76 12.97
CA LYS A 536 -30.58 5.83 13.56
C LYS A 536 -31.30 7.18 13.57
N ARG A 537 -32.07 7.50 12.53
CA ARG A 537 -32.80 8.78 12.40
C ARG A 537 -34.14 8.78 13.15
N ALA A 538 -34.81 7.63 13.20
CA ALA A 538 -36.09 7.51 13.89
C ALA A 538 -35.91 7.49 15.43
N LEU A 539 -34.79 6.97 15.93
CA LEU A 539 -34.57 6.70 17.35
C LEU A 539 -33.66 7.71 18.07
N GLU A 540 -32.94 8.58 17.34
CA GLU A 540 -31.89 9.52 17.80
C GLU A 540 -31.55 9.53 19.31
N ARG A 541 -32.11 10.49 20.07
CA ARG A 541 -31.93 10.64 21.54
C ARG A 541 -33.21 10.34 22.32
N SER A 542 -34.26 9.86 21.65
CA SER A 542 -35.55 9.59 22.27
C SER A 542 -35.46 8.37 23.19
N ARG A 543 -35.93 8.53 24.43
CA ARG A 543 -36.11 7.42 25.38
C ARG A 543 -37.50 6.84 25.17
N LEU A 544 -37.60 5.83 24.31
CA LEU A 544 -38.85 5.16 23.99
C LEU A 544 -39.16 4.06 25.00
N THR A 545 -40.44 3.87 25.29
CA THR A 545 -40.96 2.66 25.91
C THR A 545 -40.87 1.48 24.95
N TYR A 546 -41.03 0.26 25.45
CA TYR A 546 -41.04 -0.94 24.60
C TYR A 546 -42.08 -0.86 23.47
N GLU A 547 -43.33 -0.46 23.77
CA GLU A 547 -44.42 -0.34 22.78
C GLU A 547 -44.15 0.75 21.74
N GLU A 548 -43.61 1.90 22.17
CA GLU A 548 -43.23 2.98 21.25
C GLU A 548 -42.10 2.53 20.32
N PHE A 549 -41.11 1.82 20.85
CA PHE A 549 -40.01 1.27 20.06
C PHE A 549 -40.53 0.24 19.05
N GLU A 550 -41.38 -0.70 19.48
CA GLU A 550 -42.03 -1.69 18.61
C GLU A 550 -42.81 -1.03 17.48
N THR A 551 -43.57 0.02 17.79
CA THR A 551 -44.30 0.80 16.79
C THR A 551 -43.37 1.38 15.73
N VAL A 552 -42.25 1.99 16.15
CA VAL A 552 -41.25 2.55 15.22
C VAL A 552 -40.62 1.46 14.35
N ILE A 553 -40.30 0.29 14.91
CA ILE A 553 -39.73 -0.84 14.16
C ILE A 553 -40.70 -1.29 13.06
N ILE A 554 -41.98 -1.49 13.39
CA ILE A 554 -43.01 -1.93 12.44
C ILE A 554 -43.23 -0.88 11.34
N GLN A 555 -43.25 0.41 11.68
CA GLN A 555 -43.37 1.49 10.69
C GLN A 555 -42.16 1.54 9.74
N VAL A 556 -40.95 1.37 10.28
CA VAL A 556 -39.72 1.29 9.46
C VAL A 556 -39.75 0.07 8.54
N GLU A 557 -40.22 -1.08 9.00
CA GLU A 557 -40.46 -2.26 8.14
C GLU A 557 -41.41 -1.92 6.98
N GLY A 558 -42.53 -1.25 7.26
CA GLY A 558 -43.50 -0.82 6.27
C GLY A 558 -42.93 0.12 5.20
N ILE A 559 -42.14 1.11 5.63
CA ILE A 559 -41.46 2.05 4.75
C ILE A 559 -40.45 1.32 3.86
N LEU A 560 -39.61 0.47 4.45
CA LEU A 560 -38.59 -0.26 3.71
C LEU A 560 -39.21 -1.20 2.69
N ASN A 561 -40.32 -1.86 3.00
CA ASN A 561 -41.01 -2.73 2.06
C ASN A 561 -41.85 -1.98 1.01
N SER A 562 -42.05 -0.67 1.16
CA SER A 562 -42.67 0.21 0.16
C SER A 562 -41.65 0.85 -0.80
N ARG A 563 -40.36 0.51 -0.69
CA ARG A 563 -39.31 1.09 -1.54
C ARG A 563 -39.34 0.52 -2.98
N PRO A 564 -39.00 1.33 -4.00
CA PRO A 564 -38.78 0.86 -5.36
C PRO A 564 -37.74 -0.27 -5.49
N LEU A 565 -38.06 -1.33 -6.24
CA LEU A 565 -37.11 -2.34 -6.72
C LEU A 565 -36.56 -2.00 -8.11
N THR A 566 -37.29 -1.20 -8.88
CA THR A 566 -36.93 -0.77 -10.23
C THR A 566 -36.61 0.73 -10.25
N PRO A 567 -35.82 1.21 -11.23
CA PRO A 567 -35.69 2.63 -11.50
C PRO A 567 -37.07 3.24 -11.76
N ILE A 568 -37.32 4.40 -11.17
CA ILE A 568 -38.54 5.16 -11.40
C ILE A 568 -38.45 5.73 -12.82
N THR A 569 -39.42 5.41 -13.66
CA THR A 569 -39.53 5.93 -15.02
C THR A 569 -40.06 7.36 -14.98
N ASN A 570 -39.54 8.23 -15.85
CA ASN A 570 -40.10 9.56 -16.09
C ASN A 570 -41.27 9.54 -17.10
N ASP A 571 -41.67 8.35 -17.52
CA ASP A 571 -42.75 8.14 -18.47
C ASP A 571 -44.10 8.33 -17.77
N PHE A 572 -44.99 9.10 -18.39
CA PHE A 572 -46.27 9.49 -17.80
C PHE A 572 -47.23 8.30 -17.67
N ASP A 573 -47.09 7.27 -18.53
CA ASP A 573 -48.05 6.16 -18.58
C ASP A 573 -47.73 5.02 -17.59
N ASN A 574 -46.62 5.10 -16.85
CA ASN A 574 -46.16 4.02 -15.97
C ASN A 574 -46.14 4.46 -14.49
N PHE A 575 -47.32 4.46 -13.86
CA PHE A 575 -47.55 5.03 -12.52
C PHE A 575 -47.13 4.12 -11.35
N GLU A 576 -46.99 2.81 -11.56
CA GLU A 576 -46.81 1.85 -10.46
C GLU A 576 -45.40 1.26 -10.42
N VAL A 577 -44.68 1.56 -9.34
CA VAL A 577 -43.34 1.05 -9.11
C VAL A 577 -43.41 -0.24 -8.30
N LEU A 578 -42.76 -1.29 -8.80
CA LEU A 578 -42.70 -2.58 -8.09
C LEU A 578 -41.91 -2.43 -6.77
N THR A 579 -42.50 -2.85 -5.67
CA THR A 579 -41.90 -2.82 -4.31
C THR A 579 -41.89 -4.22 -3.70
N PRO A 580 -41.06 -4.49 -2.67
CA PRO A 580 -41.09 -5.78 -1.98
C PRO A 580 -42.47 -6.16 -1.44
N ALA A 581 -43.26 -5.18 -0.98
CA ALA A 581 -44.58 -5.40 -0.44
C ALA A 581 -45.58 -5.98 -1.46
N HIS A 582 -45.40 -5.73 -2.76
CA HIS A 582 -46.25 -6.32 -3.80
C HIS A 582 -46.21 -7.86 -3.74
N PHE A 583 -45.05 -8.43 -3.41
CA PHE A 583 -44.90 -9.88 -3.26
C PHE A 583 -45.45 -10.43 -1.93
N LEU A 584 -45.75 -9.56 -0.96
CA LEU A 584 -46.22 -9.96 0.37
C LEU A 584 -47.74 -9.80 0.51
N ILE A 585 -48.27 -8.68 0.01
CA ILE A 585 -49.67 -8.28 0.21
C ILE A 585 -50.34 -7.82 -1.09
N GLY A 586 -49.68 -7.97 -2.25
CA GLY A 586 -50.22 -7.58 -3.56
C GLY A 586 -50.16 -6.09 -3.89
N ARG A 587 -49.64 -5.25 -2.99
CA ARG A 587 -49.53 -3.78 -3.16
C ARG A 587 -48.41 -3.18 -2.31
N SER A 588 -48.10 -1.90 -2.50
CA SER A 588 -47.25 -1.15 -1.57
C SER A 588 -47.89 -1.01 -0.18
N ILE A 589 -47.11 -1.06 0.91
CA ILE A 589 -47.67 -0.93 2.28
C ILE A 589 -48.22 0.48 2.51
N ASN A 590 -47.56 1.49 1.97
CA ASN A 590 -47.94 2.89 2.13
C ASN A 590 -48.84 3.42 1.00
N SER A 591 -49.43 2.55 0.17
CA SER A 591 -50.40 2.99 -0.85
C SER A 591 -51.67 3.51 -0.17
N ILE A 592 -52.17 4.66 -0.62
CA ILE A 592 -53.49 5.15 -0.21
C ILE A 592 -54.54 4.24 -0.85
N LEU A 593 -55.47 3.72 -0.04
CA LEU A 593 -56.58 2.92 -0.53
C LEU A 593 -57.79 3.81 -0.63
N GLU A 594 -58.37 3.86 -1.82
CA GLU A 594 -59.70 4.40 -1.99
C GLU A 594 -60.73 3.38 -1.48
N PRO A 595 -61.75 3.81 -0.73
CA PRO A 595 -62.84 2.93 -0.36
C PRO A 595 -63.48 2.37 -1.63
N PRO A 596 -63.96 1.11 -1.62
CA PRO A 596 -64.63 0.54 -2.78
C PRO A 596 -65.78 1.45 -3.20
N SER A 597 -65.82 1.83 -4.46
CA SER A 597 -66.97 2.50 -5.07
C SER A 597 -68.16 1.53 -4.98
N ASN A 598 -69.23 1.98 -4.31
CA ASN A 598 -70.50 1.27 -4.22
C ASN A 598 -71.09 0.96 -5.58
#